data_AF-A0A2W4I2A0-F1
#
_entry.id   AF-A0A2W4I2A0-F1
#
_cell.length_a   1.000
_cell.length_b   1.000
_cell.length_c   1.000
_cell.angle_alpha   90.00
_cell.angle_beta   90.00
_cell.angle_gamma   90.00
#
_symmetry.space_group_name_H-M   'P 1'
#
loop_
_entity.id
_entity.type
_entity.pdbx_description
1 polymer ?
#
loop_
_entity_poly.entity_id
_entity_poly.type
_entity_poly.pdbx_seq_one_letter_code
_entity_poly.pdbx_strand_id
1 'polypeptide(L)'
;MAQYIARIIRAIVVGALGFGGGIGLLIIIIFLTVKGDQNAFEYGVKWGFEIGMVFAILMVAVLLPLDLLLRMNRAKGEHSQLWELEQSRELIFEGSSKEAMAACRKALLMVPYVHQVSDDTEHLTARASTGASWRSPGEDLEVEINPISENKWQVKCVSRSRSKNVVFDYAKNFENVETWFKGIQEPNDPPHHTPPKTVA
;
A
#
# COMPACT_ATOMS: atom_id res chain seq x y z
N MET A 1 8.19 26.28 -1.77
CA MET A 1 8.88 26.36 -0.46
C MET A 1 8.00 26.96 0.64
N ALA A 2 7.46 28.17 0.50
CA ALA A 2 6.63 28.80 1.55
C ALA A 2 5.42 27.95 2.00
N GLN A 3 4.68 27.35 1.05
CA GLN A 3 3.57 26.45 1.36
C GLN A 3 3.99 25.18 2.11
N TYR A 4 5.21 24.70 1.89
CA TYR A 4 5.75 23.51 2.56
C TYR A 4 6.12 23.81 4.01
N ILE A 5 6.80 24.94 4.25
CA ILE A 5 7.10 25.44 5.59
C ILE A 5 5.81 25.67 6.38
N ALA A 6 4.79 26.28 5.76
CA ALA A 6 3.49 26.47 6.39
C ALA A 6 2.82 25.15 6.80
N ARG A 7 2.97 24.07 6.02
CA ARG A 7 2.45 22.73 6.39
C ARG A 7 3.20 22.16 7.58
N ILE A 8 4.52 22.29 7.64
CA ILE A 8 5.33 21.85 8.79
C ILE A 8 4.92 22.60 10.05
N ILE A 9 4.78 23.94 9.99
CA ILE A 9 4.35 24.75 11.12
C ILE A 9 2.96 24.31 11.60
N ARG A 10 2.01 24.06 10.69
CA ARG A 10 0.70 23.53 11.04
C ARG A 10 0.80 22.16 11.72
N ALA A 11 1.64 21.26 11.22
CA ALA A 11 1.85 19.95 11.84
C ALA A 11 2.44 20.06 13.26
N ILE A 12 3.37 20.98 13.48
CA ILE A 12 3.93 21.26 14.82
C ILE A 12 2.83 21.75 15.76
N VAL A 13 2.05 22.75 15.35
CA VAL A 13 0.98 23.32 16.18
C VAL A 13 -0.08 22.28 16.50
N VAL A 14 -0.56 21.55 15.49
CA VAL A 14 -1.59 20.52 15.68
C VAL A 14 -1.06 19.36 16.53
N GLY A 15 0.18 18.92 16.31
CA GLY A 15 0.81 17.86 17.10
C GLY A 15 1.02 18.27 18.55
N ALA A 16 1.51 19.48 18.79
CA ALA A 16 1.73 20.01 20.14
C ALA A 16 0.43 20.18 20.91
N LEU A 17 -0.62 20.72 20.28
CA LEU A 17 -1.93 20.89 20.91
C LEU A 17 -2.66 19.57 21.11
N GLY A 18 -2.62 18.66 20.13
CA GLY A 18 -3.30 17.36 20.22
C GLY A 18 -2.69 16.47 21.30
N PHE A 19 -1.39 16.20 21.21
CA PHE A 19 -0.69 15.35 22.18
C PHE A 19 -0.53 16.06 23.53
N GLY A 20 -0.09 17.32 23.52
CA GLY A 20 0.09 18.12 24.73
C GLY A 20 -1.22 18.41 25.47
N GLY A 21 -2.32 18.60 24.75
CA GLY A 21 -3.65 18.73 25.35
C GLY A 21 -4.10 17.45 26.06
N GLY A 22 -3.84 16.28 25.47
CA GLY A 22 -4.10 14.99 26.11
C GLY A 22 -3.29 14.78 27.39
N ILE A 23 -1.99 15.08 27.36
CA ILE A 23 -1.11 15.01 28.53
C ILE A 23 -1.52 16.03 29.60
N GLY A 24 -1.84 17.26 29.20
CA GLY A 24 -2.27 18.32 30.11
C GLY A 24 -3.54 17.94 30.86
N LEU A 25 -4.54 17.39 30.15
CA LEU A 25 -5.77 16.88 30.77
C LEU A 25 -5.48 15.77 31.79
N LEU A 26 -4.58 14.84 31.47
CA LEU A 26 -4.17 13.76 32.38
C LEU A 26 -3.52 14.32 33.65
N ILE A 27 -2.67 15.33 33.53
CA ILE A 27 -2.05 16.01 34.67
C ILE A 27 -3.10 16.70 35.55
N ILE A 28 -4.07 17.39 34.96
CA ILE A 28 -5.18 18.02 35.70
C ILE A 28 -5.91 16.98 36.54
N ILE A 29 -6.28 15.85 35.92
CA ILE A 29 -7.00 14.77 36.60
C ILE A 29 -6.20 14.26 37.80
N ILE A 30 -4.90 13.99 37.62
CA ILE A 30 -4.03 13.50 38.70
C ILE A 30 -3.94 14.52 39.85
N PHE A 31 -3.74 15.80 39.55
CA PHE A 31 -3.60 16.82 40.59
C PHE A 31 -4.92 17.09 41.34
N LEU A 32 -6.06 17.05 40.65
CA LEU A 32 -7.37 17.20 41.29
C LEU A 32 -7.72 15.98 42.16
N THR A 33 -7.46 14.77 41.68
CA THR A 33 -7.88 13.53 42.38
C THR A 33 -6.94 13.12 43.51
N VAL A 34 -5.63 13.30 43.32
CA VAL A 34 -4.62 12.81 44.27
C VAL A 34 -4.17 13.89 45.24
N LYS A 35 -3.99 15.14 44.77
CA LYS A 35 -3.42 16.23 45.57
C LYS A 35 -4.46 17.23 46.08
N GLY A 36 -5.67 17.27 45.50
CA GLY A 36 -6.70 18.24 45.86
C GLY A 36 -6.26 19.69 45.64
N ASP A 37 -5.28 19.92 44.76
CA ASP A 37 -4.67 21.23 44.53
C ASP A 37 -5.56 22.08 43.60
N GLN A 38 -5.86 23.31 44.02
CA GLN A 38 -6.67 24.24 43.23
C GLN A 38 -5.92 24.77 42.00
N ASN A 39 -4.58 24.66 41.97
CA ASN A 39 -3.74 25.08 40.84
C ASN A 39 -3.57 23.99 39.77
N ALA A 40 -4.34 22.90 39.84
CA ALA A 40 -4.24 21.77 38.90
C ALA A 40 -4.36 22.20 37.42
N PHE A 41 -5.20 23.20 37.13
CA PHE A 41 -5.37 23.72 35.77
C PHE A 41 -4.09 24.38 35.23
N GLU A 42 -3.44 25.22 36.03
CA GLU A 42 -2.20 25.91 35.63
C GLU A 42 -1.08 24.89 35.38
N TYR A 43 -0.93 23.91 36.26
CA TYR A 43 0.02 22.81 36.07
C TYR A 43 -0.28 22.00 34.81
N GLY A 44 -1.54 21.68 34.56
CA GLY A 44 -1.96 20.96 33.36
C GLY A 44 -1.61 21.68 32.07
N VAL A 45 -1.95 22.96 31.98
CA VAL A 45 -1.66 23.77 30.79
C VAL A 45 -0.16 23.93 30.58
N LYS A 46 0.59 24.25 31.64
CA LYS A 46 2.04 24.46 31.56
C LYS A 46 2.76 23.19 31.11
N TRP A 47 2.57 22.09 31.82
CA TRP A 47 3.25 20.82 31.52
C TRP A 47 2.75 20.18 30.22
N GLY A 48 1.45 20.29 29.94
CA GLY A 48 0.88 19.81 28.68
C GLY A 48 1.49 20.52 27.48
N PHE A 49 1.66 21.84 27.55
CA PHE A 49 2.29 22.62 26.49
C PHE A 49 3.79 22.29 26.34
N GLU A 50 4.55 22.22 27.45
CA GLU A 50 5.97 21.89 27.42
C GLU A 50 6.23 20.50 26.80
N ILE A 51 5.50 19.47 27.26
CA ILE A 51 5.62 18.10 26.75
C ILE A 51 5.14 18.01 25.29
N GLY A 52 4.02 18.68 24.97
CA GLY A 52 3.49 18.74 23.61
C GLY A 52 4.48 19.34 22.61
N MET A 53 5.17 20.41 22.99
CA MET A 53 6.20 21.05 22.16
C MET A 53 7.39 20.13 21.91
N VAL A 54 7.91 19.45 22.95
CA VAL A 54 9.00 18.48 22.81
C VAL A 54 8.59 17.34 21.86
N PHE A 55 7.40 16.79 22.04
CA PHE A 55 6.86 15.76 21.16
C PHE A 55 6.75 16.23 19.70
N ALA A 56 6.22 17.43 19.47
CA ALA A 56 6.07 17.99 18.13
C ALA A 56 7.41 18.18 17.42
N ILE A 57 8.45 18.65 18.14
CA ILE A 57 9.80 18.80 17.61
C ILE A 57 10.38 17.44 17.21
N LEU A 58 10.28 16.43 18.09
CA LEU A 58 10.76 15.08 17.80
C LEU A 58 10.04 14.45 16.60
N MET A 59 8.72 14.61 16.55
CA MET A 59 7.90 14.11 15.44
C MET A 59 8.33 14.74 14.11
N VAL A 60 8.54 16.06 14.06
CA VAL A 60 9.08 16.71 12.86
C VAL A 60 10.50 16.25 12.54
N ALA A 61 11.36 16.09 13.54
CA ALA A 61 12.73 15.62 13.33
C ALA A 61 12.79 14.22 12.71
N VAL A 62 11.80 13.36 12.96
CA VAL A 62 11.71 12.02 12.35
C VAL A 62 10.99 12.05 11.00
N LEU A 63 9.84 12.71 10.92
CA LEU A 63 8.99 12.68 9.73
C LEU A 63 9.55 13.54 8.58
N LEU A 64 10.28 14.62 8.87
CA LEU A 64 10.81 15.50 7.84
C LEU A 64 11.93 14.84 7.02
N PRO A 65 12.94 14.16 7.62
CA PRO A 65 13.87 13.34 6.85
C PRO A 65 13.16 12.26 6.03
N LEU A 66 12.14 11.60 6.58
CA LEU A 66 11.38 10.58 5.86
C LEU A 66 10.65 11.16 4.63
N ASP A 67 9.97 12.30 4.78
CA ASP A 67 9.30 12.99 3.66
C ASP A 67 10.31 13.45 2.61
N LEU A 68 11.48 13.95 3.02
CA LEU A 68 12.55 14.34 2.10
C LEU A 68 13.14 13.14 1.35
N LEU A 69 13.39 12.02 2.05
CA LEU A 69 13.86 10.78 1.43
C LEU A 69 12.85 10.25 0.41
N LEU A 70 11.56 10.23 0.75
CA LEU A 70 10.48 9.83 -0.16
C LEU A 70 10.45 10.71 -1.42
N ARG A 71 10.55 12.03 -1.26
CA ARG A 71 10.60 12.97 -2.40
C ARG A 71 11.84 12.79 -3.24
N MET A 72 13.00 12.59 -2.62
CA MET A 72 14.26 12.40 -3.32
C MET A 72 14.26 11.09 -4.11
N ASN A 73 13.76 10.00 -3.52
CA ASN A 73 13.62 8.72 -4.20
C ASN A 73 12.61 8.83 -5.36
N ARG A 74 11.47 9.51 -5.14
CA ARG A 74 10.52 9.80 -6.21
C ARG A 74 11.12 10.63 -7.35
N ALA A 75 11.97 11.61 -7.03
CA ALA A 75 12.64 12.47 -8.03
C ALA A 75 13.72 11.72 -8.83
N LYS A 76 14.32 10.68 -8.25
CA LYS A 76 15.32 9.83 -8.92
C LYS A 76 14.71 8.79 -9.85
N GLY A 77 13.39 8.61 -9.86
CA GLY A 77 12.70 7.58 -10.65
C GLY A 77 12.93 6.14 -10.14
N GLU A 78 13.88 5.94 -9.21
CA GLU A 78 14.02 4.69 -8.48
C GLU A 78 12.73 4.42 -7.72
N HIS A 79 12.04 3.34 -8.10
CA HIS A 79 10.80 2.86 -7.49
C HIS A 79 9.52 3.66 -7.78
N SER A 80 9.46 4.52 -8.81
CA SER A 80 8.18 5.20 -9.14
C SER A 80 7.03 4.21 -9.32
N GLN A 81 7.33 3.04 -9.88
CA GLN A 81 6.40 1.94 -10.07
C GLN A 81 5.84 1.40 -8.74
N LEU A 82 6.64 1.28 -7.68
CA LEU A 82 6.15 0.75 -6.39
C LEU A 82 5.10 1.65 -5.72
N TRP A 83 5.03 2.92 -6.11
CA TRP A 83 4.11 3.92 -5.55
C TRP A 83 2.87 4.16 -6.42
N GLU A 84 2.79 3.55 -7.60
CA GLU A 84 1.63 3.66 -8.47
C GLU A 84 0.55 2.65 -8.04
N LEU A 85 -0.69 3.14 -7.89
CA LEU A 85 -1.87 2.33 -7.54
C LEU A 85 -2.31 1.38 -8.67
N GLU A 86 -1.72 1.55 -9.85
CA GLU A 86 -1.88 0.68 -10.99
C GLU A 86 -0.51 0.18 -11.37
N GLN A 87 -0.34 -1.13 -11.47
CA GLN A 87 0.89 -1.76 -11.92
C GLN A 87 0.63 -2.60 -13.15
N SER A 88 1.52 -2.52 -14.12
CA SER A 88 1.43 -3.33 -15.33
C SER A 88 2.75 -4.01 -15.68
N ARG A 89 2.65 -5.23 -16.22
CA ARG A 89 3.75 -5.95 -16.86
C ARG A 89 3.30 -6.46 -18.21
N GLU A 90 4.24 -6.42 -19.16
CA GLU A 90 4.03 -6.88 -20.52
C GLU A 90 5.09 -7.93 -20.85
N LEU A 91 4.69 -8.95 -21.62
CA LEU A 91 5.59 -9.98 -22.13
C LEU A 91 5.11 -10.47 -23.49
N ILE A 92 6.03 -11.10 -24.21
CA ILE A 92 5.74 -11.76 -25.48
C ILE A 92 5.62 -13.26 -25.22
N PHE A 93 4.48 -13.84 -25.57
CA PHE A 93 4.19 -15.26 -25.47
C PHE A 93 4.23 -15.88 -26.87
N GLU A 94 4.94 -17.00 -27.01
CA GLU A 94 5.00 -17.76 -28.26
C GLU A 94 4.08 -18.99 -28.15
N GLY A 95 3.19 -19.16 -29.13
CA GLY A 95 2.21 -20.25 -29.14
C GLY A 95 0.86 -19.84 -29.74
N SER A 96 -0.13 -20.72 -29.59
CA SER A 96 -1.50 -20.45 -30.00
C SER A 96 -2.24 -19.52 -29.03
N SER A 97 -3.30 -18.86 -29.49
CA SER A 97 -4.16 -18.02 -28.63
C SER A 97 -4.72 -18.80 -27.43
N LYS A 98 -5.07 -20.07 -27.64
CA LYS A 98 -5.62 -20.95 -26.59
C LYS A 98 -4.57 -21.27 -25.53
N GLU A 99 -3.32 -21.51 -25.93
CA GLU A 99 -2.21 -21.75 -25.00
C GLU A 99 -1.88 -20.48 -24.22
N ALA A 100 -1.85 -19.32 -24.89
CA ALA A 100 -1.64 -18.03 -24.23
C ALA A 100 -2.71 -17.77 -23.17
N MET A 101 -3.99 -17.99 -23.51
CA MET A 101 -5.10 -17.82 -22.58
C MET A 101 -5.02 -18.79 -21.39
N ALA A 102 -4.74 -20.07 -21.66
CA ALA A 102 -4.60 -21.08 -20.61
C ALA A 102 -3.43 -20.79 -19.67
N ALA A 103 -2.29 -20.32 -20.22
CA ALA A 103 -1.13 -19.92 -19.45
C ALA A 103 -1.42 -18.69 -18.57
N CYS A 104 -2.09 -17.68 -19.12
CA CYS A 104 -2.52 -16.49 -18.36
C CYS A 104 -3.45 -16.86 -17.20
N ARG A 105 -4.44 -17.71 -17.46
CA ARG A 105 -5.36 -18.22 -16.44
C ARG A 105 -4.62 -18.97 -15.34
N LYS A 106 -3.68 -19.86 -15.70
CA LYS A 106 -2.87 -20.61 -14.73
C LYS A 106 -2.02 -19.66 -13.88
N ALA A 107 -1.38 -18.68 -14.50
CA ALA A 107 -0.56 -17.68 -13.80
C ALA A 107 -1.40 -16.79 -12.86
N LEU A 108 -2.62 -16.41 -13.26
CA LEU A 108 -3.53 -15.65 -12.39
C LEU A 108 -3.93 -16.46 -11.14
N LEU A 109 -4.11 -17.77 -11.26
CA LEU A 109 -4.40 -18.64 -10.13
C LEU A 109 -3.21 -18.86 -9.19
N MET A 110 -1.99 -18.51 -9.60
CA MET A 110 -0.82 -18.51 -8.72
C MET A 110 -0.75 -17.26 -7.84
N VAL A 111 -1.50 -16.19 -8.18
CA VAL A 111 -1.56 -14.98 -7.37
C VAL A 111 -2.30 -15.28 -6.05
N PRO A 112 -1.72 -14.94 -4.88
CA PRO A 112 -2.34 -15.22 -3.60
C PRO A 112 -3.76 -14.64 -3.49
N TYR A 113 -4.67 -15.38 -2.88
CA TYR A 113 -6.07 -14.98 -2.66
C TYR A 113 -6.90 -14.77 -3.93
N VAL A 114 -6.41 -15.19 -5.10
CA VAL A 114 -7.25 -15.38 -6.29
C VAL A 114 -7.88 -16.77 -6.22
N HIS A 115 -9.21 -16.81 -6.20
CA HIS A 115 -9.97 -18.07 -6.15
C HIS A 115 -10.67 -18.40 -7.47
N GLN A 116 -10.91 -17.38 -8.31
CA GLN A 116 -11.64 -17.53 -9.55
C GLN A 116 -11.05 -16.59 -10.61
N VAL A 117 -11.03 -17.08 -11.85
CA VAL A 117 -10.65 -16.33 -13.05
C VAL A 117 -11.81 -16.40 -14.04
N SER A 118 -12.24 -15.24 -14.51
CA SER A 118 -13.24 -15.05 -15.56
C SER A 118 -12.54 -14.81 -16.89
N ASP A 119 -12.83 -15.64 -17.89
CA ASP A 119 -12.24 -15.51 -19.22
C ASP A 119 -13.28 -14.92 -20.18
N ASP A 120 -12.88 -13.91 -20.94
CA ASP A 120 -13.64 -13.34 -22.05
C ASP A 120 -12.89 -13.66 -23.34
N THR A 121 -13.33 -14.73 -24.01
CA THR A 121 -12.71 -15.24 -25.23
C THR A 121 -12.95 -14.34 -26.45
N GLU A 122 -13.97 -13.47 -26.42
CA GLU A 122 -14.26 -12.55 -27.51
C GLU A 122 -13.26 -11.39 -27.53
N HIS A 123 -12.95 -10.86 -26.34
CA HIS A 123 -12.00 -9.76 -26.18
C HIS A 123 -10.57 -10.22 -25.88
N LEU A 124 -10.34 -11.54 -25.78
CA LEU A 124 -9.08 -12.14 -25.36
C LEU A 124 -8.56 -11.54 -24.03
N THR A 125 -9.45 -11.42 -23.06
CA THR A 125 -9.12 -10.91 -21.73
C THR A 125 -9.40 -11.95 -20.64
N ALA A 126 -8.52 -12.01 -19.64
CA ALA A 126 -8.73 -12.80 -18.43
C ALA A 126 -8.74 -11.88 -17.21
N ARG A 127 -9.78 -11.99 -16.39
CA ARG A 127 -9.98 -11.15 -15.20
C ARG A 127 -9.96 -11.98 -13.95
N ALA A 128 -9.25 -11.50 -12.94
CA ALA A 128 -9.17 -12.11 -11.62
C ALA A 128 -9.28 -11.03 -10.55
N SER A 129 -9.56 -11.45 -9.33
CA SER A 129 -9.81 -10.53 -8.23
C SER A 129 -9.29 -11.16 -6.94
N THR A 130 -8.52 -10.42 -6.15
CA THR A 130 -7.96 -10.90 -4.88
C THR A 130 -8.87 -10.53 -3.70
N GLY A 131 -8.86 -11.35 -2.65
CA GLY A 131 -9.54 -11.01 -1.40
C GLY A 131 -8.88 -9.85 -0.65
N ALA A 132 -9.63 -9.21 0.26
CA ALA A 132 -9.07 -8.25 1.18
C ALA A 132 -8.05 -8.92 2.13
N SER A 133 -6.96 -8.20 2.44
CA SER A 133 -5.93 -8.59 3.40
C SER A 133 -5.65 -7.44 4.37
N TRP A 134 -4.84 -7.68 5.40
CA TRP A 134 -4.42 -6.61 6.32
C TRP A 134 -3.60 -5.51 5.61
N ARG A 135 -3.05 -5.80 4.42
CA ARG A 135 -2.24 -4.87 3.61
C ARG A 135 -3.05 -4.10 2.58
N SER A 136 -4.20 -4.62 2.15
CA SER A 136 -4.96 -4.06 1.03
C SER A 136 -6.43 -4.48 1.10
N PRO A 137 -7.38 -3.62 0.68
CA PRO A 137 -8.79 -3.99 0.52
C PRO A 137 -9.06 -5.00 -0.62
N GLY A 138 -8.02 -5.42 -1.35
CA GLY A 138 -8.10 -6.31 -2.49
C GLY A 138 -7.89 -5.56 -3.81
N GLU A 139 -7.58 -6.34 -4.84
CA GLU A 139 -7.18 -5.88 -6.16
C GLU A 139 -8.03 -6.55 -7.24
N ASP A 140 -8.14 -5.85 -8.37
CA ASP A 140 -8.62 -6.40 -9.63
C ASP A 140 -7.43 -6.55 -10.57
N LEU A 141 -7.28 -7.76 -11.11
CA LEU A 141 -6.28 -8.09 -12.11
C LEU A 141 -6.97 -8.30 -13.45
N GLU A 142 -6.42 -7.67 -14.49
CA GLU A 142 -6.87 -7.82 -15.87
C GLU A 142 -5.68 -8.15 -16.75
N VAL A 143 -5.81 -9.22 -17.52
CA VAL A 143 -4.82 -9.67 -18.48
C VAL A 143 -5.41 -9.50 -19.88
N GLU A 144 -4.76 -8.67 -20.69
CA GLU A 144 -5.11 -8.45 -22.09
C GLU A 144 -4.14 -9.22 -22.98
N ILE A 145 -4.67 -9.97 -23.95
CA ILE A 145 -3.87 -10.75 -24.91
C ILE A 145 -4.08 -10.18 -26.32
N ASN A 146 -3.06 -9.50 -26.83
CA ASN A 146 -3.09 -8.86 -28.14
C ASN A 146 -2.23 -9.64 -29.15
N PRO A 147 -2.72 -9.92 -30.38
CA PRO A 147 -1.94 -10.60 -31.41
C PRO A 147 -0.80 -9.70 -31.92
N ILE A 148 0.43 -10.24 -31.99
CA ILE A 148 1.56 -9.62 -32.71
C ILE A 148 1.74 -10.31 -34.07
N SER A 149 1.69 -11.65 -34.11
CA SER A 149 1.73 -12.47 -35.33
C SER A 149 1.04 -13.82 -35.10
N GLU A 150 0.97 -14.70 -36.12
CA GLU A 150 0.21 -15.97 -36.05
C GLU A 150 0.51 -16.84 -34.81
N ASN A 151 1.75 -16.80 -34.31
CA ASN A 151 2.19 -17.56 -33.13
C ASN A 151 2.86 -16.68 -32.06
N LYS A 152 2.63 -15.36 -32.08
CA LYS A 152 3.19 -14.43 -31.09
C LYS A 152 2.12 -13.50 -30.56
N TRP A 153 2.07 -13.40 -29.24
CA TRP A 153 1.06 -12.64 -28.52
C TRP A 153 1.72 -11.70 -27.52
N GLN A 154 1.29 -10.44 -27.49
CA GLN A 154 1.61 -9.53 -26.40
C GLN A 154 0.61 -9.78 -25.28
N VAL A 155 1.11 -10.15 -24.11
CA VAL A 155 0.30 -10.36 -22.93
C VAL A 155 0.61 -9.25 -21.93
N LYS A 156 -0.43 -8.52 -21.52
CA LYS A 156 -0.32 -7.42 -20.57
C LYS A 156 -1.17 -7.71 -19.35
N CYS A 157 -0.56 -7.81 -18.17
CA CYS A 157 -1.28 -7.90 -16.90
C CYS A 157 -1.27 -6.54 -16.21
N VAL A 158 -2.44 -6.11 -15.74
CA VAL A 158 -2.66 -4.88 -14.98
C VAL A 158 -3.30 -5.24 -13.65
N SER A 159 -2.73 -4.78 -12.54
CA SER A 159 -3.34 -4.87 -11.21
C SER A 159 -3.71 -3.48 -10.72
N ARG A 160 -4.96 -3.31 -10.30
CA ARG A 160 -5.51 -2.07 -9.75
C ARG A 160 -6.13 -2.34 -8.38
N SER A 161 -5.89 -1.45 -7.43
CA SER A 161 -6.62 -1.51 -6.15
C SER A 161 -8.12 -1.26 -6.36
N ARG A 162 -8.98 -2.07 -5.72
CA ARG A 162 -10.44 -1.86 -5.79
C ARG A 162 -10.91 -0.55 -5.18
N SER A 163 -10.15 -0.04 -4.22
CA SER A 163 -10.49 1.20 -3.53
C SER A 163 -9.72 2.37 -4.13
N LYS A 164 -10.46 3.34 -4.65
CA LYS A 164 -9.92 4.59 -5.21
C LYS A 164 -9.29 5.51 -4.15
N ASN A 165 -9.52 5.22 -2.87
CA ASN A 165 -9.06 6.02 -1.74
C ASN A 165 -7.86 5.39 -1.01
N VAL A 166 -7.19 4.40 -1.60
CA VAL A 166 -6.01 3.78 -0.99
C VAL A 166 -4.84 4.76 -1.04
N VAL A 167 -4.40 5.17 0.15
CA VAL A 167 -3.23 6.04 0.33
C VAL A 167 -1.93 5.22 0.32
N PHE A 168 -2.00 3.95 0.72
CA PHE A 168 -0.84 3.06 0.81
C PHE A 168 -1.26 1.62 0.57
N ASP A 169 -0.75 1.00 -0.49
CA ASP A 169 -1.10 -0.38 -0.87
C ASP A 169 0.01 -1.40 -0.54
N TYR A 170 1.02 -0.99 0.25
CA TYR A 170 2.17 -1.83 0.63
C TYR A 170 2.78 -2.62 -0.55
N ALA A 171 2.81 -2.02 -1.73
CA ALA A 171 3.26 -2.64 -2.99
C ALA A 171 2.51 -3.92 -3.41
N LYS A 172 1.26 -4.12 -2.98
CA LYS A 172 0.49 -5.33 -3.31
C LYS A 172 0.20 -5.50 -4.79
N ASN A 173 -0.17 -4.42 -5.49
CA ASN A 173 -0.30 -4.47 -6.95
C ASN A 173 0.99 -4.96 -7.64
N PHE A 174 2.14 -4.48 -7.18
CA PHE A 174 3.44 -4.90 -7.72
C PHE A 174 3.70 -6.38 -7.43
N GLU A 175 3.52 -6.83 -6.18
CA GLU A 175 3.69 -8.23 -5.79
C GLU A 175 2.79 -9.15 -6.64
N ASN A 176 1.52 -8.79 -6.84
CA ASN A 176 0.57 -9.58 -7.61
C ASN A 176 0.98 -9.72 -9.08
N VAL A 177 1.35 -8.61 -9.73
CA VAL A 177 1.76 -8.63 -11.14
C VAL A 177 3.09 -9.36 -11.32
N GLU A 178 4.03 -9.22 -10.38
CA GLU A 178 5.29 -9.98 -10.40
C GLU A 178 5.08 -11.49 -10.19
N THR A 179 4.17 -11.89 -9.29
CA THR A 179 3.80 -13.31 -9.13
C THR A 179 3.21 -13.86 -10.41
N TRP A 180 2.30 -13.13 -11.04
CA TRP A 180 1.75 -13.50 -12.34
C TRP A 180 2.84 -13.61 -13.41
N PHE A 181 3.74 -12.63 -13.49
CA PHE A 181 4.82 -12.57 -14.48
C PHE A 181 5.79 -13.76 -14.34
N LYS A 182 6.10 -14.18 -13.11
CA LYS A 182 6.89 -15.39 -12.87
C LYS A 182 6.12 -16.66 -13.25
N GLY A 183 4.84 -16.74 -12.88
CA GLY A 183 4.00 -17.91 -13.14
C GLY A 183 3.78 -18.22 -14.62
N ILE A 184 3.78 -17.19 -15.48
CA ILE A 184 3.67 -17.36 -16.93
C ILE A 184 5.02 -17.66 -17.61
N GLN A 185 6.15 -17.25 -17.00
CA GLN A 185 7.50 -17.57 -17.50
C GLN A 185 7.98 -18.97 -17.10
N GLU A 186 7.51 -19.50 -15.97
CA GLU A 186 7.86 -20.83 -15.46
C GLU A 186 6.65 -21.80 -15.54
N PRO A 187 6.22 -22.24 -16.74
CA PRO A 187 5.01 -23.06 -16.87
C PRO A 187 5.11 -24.47 -16.24
N ASN A 188 6.25 -24.86 -15.66
CA ASN A 188 6.62 -26.27 -15.40
C ASN A 188 6.58 -26.80 -13.96
N ASP A 189 6.04 -26.08 -12.96
CA ASP A 189 5.74 -26.73 -11.67
C ASP A 189 4.30 -26.47 -11.20
N PRO A 190 3.56 -27.53 -10.78
CA PRO A 190 2.28 -27.34 -10.12
C PRO A 190 2.49 -26.67 -8.76
N PRO A 191 1.61 -25.74 -8.35
CA PRO A 191 1.72 -25.10 -7.06
C PRO A 191 1.60 -26.15 -5.96
N HIS A 192 2.67 -26.33 -5.18
CA HIS A 192 2.57 -26.98 -3.88
C HIS A 192 1.57 -26.17 -3.05
N HIS A 193 0.36 -26.69 -2.90
CA HIS A 193 -0.57 -26.28 -1.86
C HIS A 193 0.20 -26.26 -0.54
N THR A 194 0.60 -25.07 -0.10
CA THR A 194 1.10 -24.89 1.25
C THR A 194 -0.16 -24.86 2.12
N PRO A 195 -0.39 -25.88 2.96
CA PRO A 195 -1.56 -25.88 3.83
C PRO A 195 -1.48 -24.67 4.78
N PRO A 196 -2.64 -24.13 5.20
CA PRO A 196 -2.67 -23.02 6.13
C PRO A 196 -1.89 -23.43 7.39
N LYS A 197 -0.92 -22.60 7.78
CA LYS A 197 -0.26 -22.74 9.07
C LYS A 197 -1.33 -22.63 10.15
N THR A 198 -1.72 -23.76 10.72
CA THR A 198 -2.45 -23.82 12.00
C THR A 198 -1.61 -23.07 13.02
N VAL A 199 -2.13 -21.92 13.46
CA VAL A 199 -1.63 -21.20 14.62
C VAL A 199 -1.96 -22.07 15.83
N ALA A 200 -0.92 -22.58 16.49
CA ALA A 200 -1.02 -23.22 17.80
C ALA A 200 -0.90 -22.15 18.90
#